data_AF-A0A847YVD7-F1
#
_entry.id   AF-A0A847YVD7-F1
#
_cell.length_a   1.000
_cell.length_b   1.000
_cell.length_c   1.000
_cell.angle_alpha   90.00
_cell.angle_beta   90.00
_cell.angle_gamma   90.00
#
_symmetry.space_group_name_H-M   'P 1'
#
loop_
_entity.id
_entity.type
_entity.pdbx_description
1 polymer ?
#
loop_
_entity_poly.entity_id
_entity_poly.type
_entity_poly.pdbx_seq_one_letter_code
_entity_poly.pdbx_strand_id
1 'polypeptide(L)' 'MTQDNITKIYMNDKEYILIGTAHVSKQSAEQVKALIESEKPSAVCIELDDQRFMNILVRRSRSSGVA' A
#
# COMPACT_ATOMS: atom_id res chain seq x y z
N MET A 1 0.02 -24.34 -1.95
CA MET A 1 -1.23 -23.71 -2.46
C MET A 1 -0.90 -22.24 -2.67
N THR A 2 -0.84 -21.81 -3.93
CA THR A 2 -0.60 -20.40 -4.28
C THR A 2 -1.80 -19.60 -3.81
N GLN A 3 -1.60 -18.76 -2.80
CA GLN A 3 -2.63 -17.87 -2.34
C GLN A 3 -2.66 -16.73 -3.36
N ASP A 4 -3.50 -16.87 -4.40
CA ASP A 4 -3.66 -15.90 -5.48
C ASP A 4 -4.41 -14.66 -4.96
N ASN A 5 -3.72 -13.87 -4.13
CA ASN A 5 -4.21 -12.60 -3.59
C ASN A 5 -3.75 -11.39 -4.43
N ILE A 6 -3.19 -11.63 -5.62
CA ILE A 6 -2.75 -10.59 -6.54
C ILE A 6 -3.68 -10.56 -7.74
N THR A 7 -4.29 -9.41 -8.01
CA THR A 7 -5.11 -9.17 -9.20
C THR A 7 -4.49 -8.06 -10.02
N LYS A 8 -4.19 -8.33 -11.29
CA LYS A 8 -3.71 -7.33 -12.24
C LYS A 8 -4.85 -6.84 -13.11
N ILE A 9 -4.98 -5.52 -13.24
CA ILE A 9 -6.04 -4.87 -14.00
C ILE A 9 -5.39 -3.85 -14.92
N TYR A 10 -5.72 -3.91 -16.22
CA TYR A 10 -5.29 -2.92 -17.19
C TYR A 10 -6.47 -2.06 -17.60
N MET A 11 -6.41 -0.76 -17.30
CA MET A 11 -7.45 0.21 -17.65
C MET A 11 -6.82 1.58 -17.91
N ASN A 12 -7.33 2.30 -18.92
CA ASN A 12 -6.91 3.66 -19.26
C ASN A 12 -5.38 3.82 -19.42
N ASP A 13 -4.74 2.87 -20.11
CA ASP A 13 -3.28 2.84 -20.33
C ASP A 13 -2.46 2.80 -19.02
N LYS A 14 -3.04 2.22 -17.97
CA LYS A 14 -2.41 2.02 -16.67
C LYS A 14 -2.61 0.58 -16.20
N GLU A 15 -1.56 0.03 -15.63
CA GLU A 15 -1.61 -1.23 -14.90
C GLU A 15 -1.84 -0.96 -13.42
N TYR A 16 -2.82 -1.65 -12.84
CA TYR A 16 -3.12 -1.66 -11.42
C TYR A 16 -2.85 -3.06 -10.89
N ILE A 17 -2.05 -3.15 -9.84
CA ILE A 17 -1.75 -4.41 -9.16
C ILE A 17 -2.40 -4.32 -7.77
N LEU A 18 -3.50 -5.05 -7.59
CA LEU A 18 -4.22 -5.14 -6.33
C LEU A 18 -3.67 -6.32 -5.53
N ILE A 19 -3.31 -6.08 -4.28
CA ILE A 19 -2.84 -7.11 -3.36
C ILE A 19 -3.76 -7.19 -2.14
N GLY A 20 -4.46 -8.31 -2.00
CA GLY A 20 -5.26 -8.62 -0.82
C GLY A 20 -4.36 -9.03 0.33
N THR A 21 -4.19 -8.20 1.36
CA THR A 21 -3.38 -8.55 2.53
C THR A 21 -4.22 -9.13 3.66
N ALA A 22 -3.65 -10.06 4.43
CA ALA A 22 -4.27 -10.51 5.67
C ALA A 22 -3.83 -9.61 6.83
N HIS A 23 -4.79 -9.24 7.67
CA HIS A 23 -4.67 -8.22 8.72
C HIS A 23 -3.35 -8.32 9.52
N VAL A 24 -2.52 -7.25 9.46
CA VAL A 24 -1.27 -7.03 10.23
C VAL A 24 -0.35 -8.26 10.27
N SER A 25 -0.31 -9.07 9.21
CA SER A 25 0.60 -10.22 9.17
C SER A 25 1.98 -9.81 8.62
N LYS A 26 3.05 -10.30 9.27
CA LYS A 26 4.43 -10.07 8.80
C LYS A 26 4.63 -10.60 7.37
N GLN A 27 4.00 -11.74 7.07
CA GLN A 27 4.03 -12.35 5.75
C GLN A 27 3.40 -11.45 4.67
N SER A 28 2.28 -10.78 4.97
CA SER A 28 1.69 -9.80 4.05
C SER A 28 2.63 -8.62 3.79
N ALA A 29 3.33 -8.11 4.81
CA ALA A 29 4.28 -7.02 4.63
C ALA A 29 5.48 -7.44 3.76
N GLU A 30 6.02 -8.65 3.97
CA GLU A 30 7.10 -9.20 3.15
C GLU A 30 6.67 -9.40 1.69
N GLN A 31 5.45 -9.90 1.46
CA GLN A 31 4.89 -10.06 0.12
C GLN A 31 4.73 -8.71 -0.60
N VAL A 32 4.19 -7.70 0.08
CA VAL A 32 4.07 -6.34 -0.47
C VAL A 32 5.44 -5.79 -0.83
N LYS A 33 6.44 -5.97 0.03
CA LYS A 33 7.81 -5.51 -0.21
C LYS A 33 8.40 -6.16 -1.47
N ALA A 34 8.32 -7.48 -1.59
CA ALA A 34 8.84 -8.20 -2.75
C ALA A 34 8.18 -7.75 -4.05
N LEU A 35 6.86 -7.50 -4.03
CA LEU A 35 6.10 -7.04 -5.19
C LEU A 35 6.49 -5.63 -5.64
N ILE A 36 6.69 -4.70 -4.69
CA ILE A 36 7.15 -3.34 -5.00
C ILE A 36 8.56 -3.38 -5.61
N GLU A 37 9.45 -4.22 -5.07
CA GLU A 37 10.82 -4.37 -5.57
C GLU A 37 10.87 -4.95 -7.00
N SER A 38 9.99 -5.91 -7.31
CA SER A 38 9.95 -6.55 -8.64
C SER A 38 9.23 -5.70 -9.69
N GLU A 39 8.06 -5.14 -9.36
CA GLU A 39 7.19 -4.44 -10.33
C GLU A 39 7.57 -2.95 -10.47
N LYS A 40 8.26 -2.37 -9.48
CA LYS A 40 8.70 -0.96 -9.45
C LYS A 40 7.60 0.02 -9.88
N PRO A 41 6.43 0.00 -9.22
CA PRO A 41 5.31 0.84 -9.61
C PRO A 41 5.65 2.33 -9.40
N SER A 42 5.06 3.19 -10.24
CA SER A 42 5.23 4.65 -10.12
C SER A 42 4.53 5.23 -8.89
N ALA A 43 3.54 4.53 -8.33
CA ALA A 43 2.81 4.92 -7.14
C ALA A 43 2.38 3.69 -6.33
N VAL A 44 2.29 3.85 -5.01
CA VAL A 44 1.74 2.86 -4.08
C VAL A 44 0.54 3.47 -3.36
N CYS A 45 -0.62 2.86 -3.52
CA CYS A 45 -1.85 3.25 -2.84
C CYS A 45 -2.08 2.33 -1.65
N ILE A 46 -2.47 2.89 -0.51
CA ILE A 46 -2.78 2.14 0.71
C ILE A 46 -4.23 2.40 1.05
N GLU A 47 -5.02 1.34 1.20
CA GLU A 47 -6.37 1.43 1.73
C GLU A 47 -6.30 1.63 3.25
N LEU A 48 -6.96 2.70 3.72
CA LEU A 48 -6.98 3.11 5.11
C LEU A 48 -8.41 3.45 5.48
N ASP A 49 -8.83 3.02 6.67
CA ASP A 49 -10.03 3.55 7.30
C ASP A 49 -9.86 5.04 7.66
N ASP A 50 -10.98 5.74 7.82
CA ASP A 50 -11.01 7.19 8.10
C ASP A 50 -10.18 7.56 9.33
N GLN A 51 -10.21 6.74 10.38
CA GLN A 51 -9.48 7.01 11.62
C GLN A 51 -7.96 6.95 11.40
N ARG A 52 -7.47 5.94 10.68
CA ARG A 52 -6.04 5.81 10.33
C ARG A 52 -5.59 6.92 9.40
N PHE A 53 -6.40 7.26 8.41
CA PHE A 53 -6.12 8.37 7.50
C PHE A 53 -5.96 9.69 8.26
N MET A 54 -6.92 10.02 9.15
CA MET A 54 -6.87 11.21 9.99
C MET A 54 -5.63 11.23 10.89
N ASN A 55 -5.26 10.09 11.48
CA ASN A 55 -4.06 9.99 12.32
C ASN A 55 -2.75 10.30 11.57
N ILE A 56 -2.65 9.90 10.29
CA ILE A 56 -1.47 10.20 9.46
C ILE A 56 -1.43 11.70 9.11
N LEU A 57 -2.57 12.32 8.79
CA LEU A 57 -2.64 13.75 8.50
C LEU A 57 -2.29 14.63 9.71
N VAL A 58 -2.79 14.29 10.90
CA VAL A 58 -2.49 15.04 12.13
C VAL A 58 -0.99 14.98 12.47
N ARG A 59 -0.33 13.84 12.23
CA ARG A 59 1.13 13.71 12.43
C ARG A 59 1.95 14.62 11.52
N ARG A 60 1.54 14.82 10.26
CA ARG A 60 2.23 15.73 9.33
C ARG A 60 2.21 17.19 9.78
N SER A 61 1.12 17.61 10.42
CA SER A 61 0.94 18.98 10.94
C SER A 61 1.89 19.32 12.09
N ARG A 62 2.44 18.30 12.77
CA ARG A 62 3.40 18.46 13.88
C ARG A 62 4.86 18.44 13.44
N SER A 63 5.15 18.08 12.18
CA SER A 63 6.53 18.01 11.64
C SER A 63 7.04 19.35 11.13
N SER A 64 6.21 20.40 11.13
CA SER A 64 6.55 21.75 10.63
C SER A 64 6.92 22.73 11.75
N GLY A 65 7.17 22.24 12.96
CA GLY A 65 7.83 23.03 14.00
C GLY A 65 9.29 23.23 13.61
N VAL A 66 9.56 24.34 12.93
CA VAL A 66 10.89 24.93 12.78
C VAL A 66 11.51 25.01 14.18
N ALA A 67 12.61 24.28 14.38
CA ALA A 67 13.63 24.63 15.35
C ALA A 67 14.67 25.48 14.63
#